data_AF-A0A973M1R5-F1
#
_entry.id   AF-A0A973M1R5-F1
#
_cell.length_a   1.000
_cell.length_b   1.000
_cell.length_c   1.000
_cell.angle_alpha   90.00
_cell.angle_beta   90.00
_cell.angle_gamma   90.00
#
_symmetry.space_group_name_H-M   'P 1'
#
loop_
_entity.id
_entity.type
_entity.pdbx_description
1 polymer ?
#
loop_
_entity_poly.entity_id
_entity_poly.type
_entity_poly.pdbx_seq_one_letter_code
_entity_poly.pdbx_strand_id
1 'polypeptide(L)'
;IAWLKARRRRSRLEASHPAERIGGGWSEIASFATDLGAPLDPRSTRREAAGQLAETFGEAAGTTTALARRADAAVFGAAHPSDEEVAGFWADVDGSLAALRSTQGFWGRQKARFSPRSLLAEGRTAPFIRRIRALGARVLARRRPGPGA
;
A
#
# COMPACT_ATOMS: atom_id res chain seq x y z
N ILE A 1 6.40 16.67 4.87
CA ILE A 1 5.48 15.67 4.26
C ILE A 1 6.17 14.78 3.22
N ALA A 2 6.76 15.33 2.15
CA ALA A 2 7.36 14.52 1.08
C ALA A 2 8.40 13.48 1.58
N TRP A 3 9.26 13.87 2.54
CA TRP A 3 10.21 12.93 3.17
C TRP A 3 9.52 11.76 3.90
N LEU A 4 8.42 12.02 4.63
CA LEU A 4 7.67 10.96 5.31
C LEU A 4 7.09 9.96 4.31
N LYS A 5 6.58 10.45 3.18
CA LYS A 5 6.12 9.59 2.07
C LYS A 5 7.25 8.79 1.47
N ALA A 6 8.41 9.41 1.23
CA ALA A 6 9.59 8.72 0.71
C ALA A 6 10.07 7.61 1.65
N ARG A 7 10.11 7.89 2.97
CA ARG A 7 10.42 6.88 4.00
C ARG A 7 9.42 5.74 4.01
N ARG A 8 8.12 6.03 3.91
CA ARG A 8 7.07 5.00 3.82
C ARG A 8 7.24 4.13 2.58
N ARG A 9 7.47 4.75 1.43
CA ARG A 9 7.69 4.04 0.17
C ARG A 9 8.90 3.11 0.28
N ARG A 10 10.02 3.60 0.84
CA ARG A 10 11.20 2.79 1.11
C ARG A 10 10.88 1.59 2.00
N SER A 11 10.14 1.79 3.09
CA SER A 11 9.71 0.70 3.97
C SER A 11 8.83 -0.35 3.26
N ARG A 12 8.02 0.04 2.27
CA ARG A 12 7.22 -0.87 1.44
C ARG A 12 8.09 -1.66 0.46
N LEU A 13 9.09 -1.01 -0.13
CA LEU A 13 10.08 -1.64 -1.01
C LEU A 13 10.97 -2.64 -0.26
N GLU A 14 11.35 -2.32 0.97
CA GLU A 14 12.29 -3.10 1.80
C GLU A 14 11.58 -4.08 2.75
N ALA A 15 10.28 -4.35 2.57
CA ALA A 15 9.57 -5.31 3.39
C ALA A 15 10.27 -6.69 3.37
N SER A 16 10.26 -7.40 4.50
CA SER A 16 11.04 -8.64 4.63
C SER A 16 10.59 -9.74 3.67
N HIS A 17 9.28 -9.80 3.38
CA HIS A 17 8.71 -10.83 2.53
C HIS A 17 8.42 -10.29 1.11
N PRO A 18 8.80 -10.99 0.02
CA PRO A 18 8.56 -10.53 -1.36
C PRO A 18 7.10 -10.20 -1.66
N ALA A 19 6.16 -11.04 -1.20
CA ALA A 19 4.72 -10.78 -1.31
C ALA A 19 4.28 -9.47 -0.62
N GLU A 20 4.88 -9.12 0.52
CA GLU A 20 4.59 -7.86 1.21
C GLU A 20 5.13 -6.65 0.42
N ARG A 21 6.25 -6.79 -0.30
CA ARG A 21 6.78 -5.74 -1.18
C ARG A 21 5.81 -5.45 -2.32
N ILE A 22 5.24 -6.49 -2.93
CA ILE A 22 4.21 -6.34 -3.99
C ILE A 22 2.93 -5.73 -3.42
N GLY A 23 2.44 -6.22 -2.28
CA GLY A 23 1.29 -5.61 -1.58
C GLY A 23 1.54 -4.14 -1.20
N GLY A 24 2.79 -3.80 -0.86
CA GLY A 24 3.27 -2.46 -0.61
C GLY A 24 3.21 -1.56 -1.84
N GLY A 25 3.56 -2.07 -3.02
CA GLY A 25 3.43 -1.32 -4.28
C GLY A 25 1.96 -1.01 -4.63
N TRP A 26 1.03 -1.94 -4.39
CA TRP A 26 -0.41 -1.63 -4.50
C TRP A 26 -0.83 -0.52 -3.53
N SER A 27 -0.36 -0.60 -2.29
CA SER A 27 -0.65 0.40 -1.25
C SER A 27 -0.12 1.79 -1.63
N GLU A 28 0.94 1.86 -2.43
CA GLU A 28 1.48 3.11 -2.98
C GLU A 28 0.52 3.76 -3.98
N ILE A 29 -0.09 2.98 -4.88
CA ILE A 29 -1.12 3.46 -5.83
C ILE A 29 -2.32 4.03 -5.07
N ALA A 30 -2.88 3.27 -4.12
CA ALA A 30 -4.02 3.71 -3.31
C ALA A 30 -3.71 4.98 -2.48
N SER A 31 -2.50 5.05 -1.92
CA SER A 31 -2.03 6.24 -1.20
C SER A 31 -1.92 7.45 -2.13
N PHE A 32 -1.42 7.25 -3.35
CA PHE A 32 -1.27 8.31 -4.32
C PHE A 32 -2.61 8.85 -4.81
N ALA A 33 -3.58 7.98 -5.10
CA ALA A 33 -4.96 8.37 -5.43
C ALA A 33 -5.59 9.25 -4.33
N THR A 34 -5.45 8.82 -3.07
CA THR A 34 -5.87 9.62 -1.90
C THR A 34 -5.23 11.01 -1.88
N ASP A 35 -3.95 11.10 -2.25
CA ASP A 35 -3.22 12.37 -2.29
C ASP A 35 -3.58 13.26 -3.49
N LEU A 36 -4.04 12.67 -4.58
CA LEU A 36 -4.66 13.38 -5.71
C LEU A 36 -6.09 13.85 -5.41
N GLY A 37 -6.65 13.47 -4.26
CA GLY A 37 -8.01 13.84 -3.85
C GLY A 37 -9.08 12.80 -4.22
N ALA A 38 -8.68 11.61 -4.63
CA ALA A 38 -9.55 10.48 -4.94
C ALA A 38 -9.32 9.34 -3.93
N PRO A 39 -9.79 9.47 -2.67
CA PRO A 39 -9.68 8.40 -1.70
C PRO A 39 -10.54 7.20 -2.13
N LEU A 40 -9.98 6.00 -2.03
CA LEU A 40 -10.69 4.75 -2.30
C LEU A 40 -11.44 4.29 -1.03
N ASP A 41 -12.51 3.53 -1.20
CA ASP A 41 -13.21 2.91 -0.06
C ASP A 41 -12.24 2.01 0.73
N PRO A 42 -12.00 2.27 2.03
CA PRO A 42 -11.13 1.44 2.85
C PRO A 42 -11.60 -0.01 3.02
N ARG A 43 -12.86 -0.32 2.70
CA ARG A 43 -13.41 -1.68 2.71
C ARG A 43 -13.29 -2.42 1.38
N SER A 44 -12.89 -1.71 0.32
CA SER A 44 -12.76 -2.32 -0.99
C SER A 44 -11.56 -3.27 -1.09
N THR A 45 -11.77 -4.37 -1.79
CA THR A 45 -10.69 -5.25 -2.26
C THR A 45 -9.82 -4.51 -3.28
N ARG A 46 -8.61 -5.03 -3.55
CA ARG A 46 -7.70 -4.41 -4.55
C ARG A 46 -8.36 -4.28 -5.92
N ARG A 47 -9.18 -5.25 -6.33
CA ARG A 47 -9.87 -5.26 -7.62
C ARG A 47 -10.99 -4.22 -7.68
N GLU A 48 -11.80 -4.10 -6.62
CA GLU A 48 -12.83 -3.07 -6.52
C GLU A 48 -12.20 -1.67 -6.46
N ALA A 49 -11.10 -1.52 -5.72
CA ALA A 49 -10.31 -0.30 -5.68
C ALA A 49 -9.72 0.06 -7.06
N ALA A 50 -9.29 -0.90 -7.86
CA ALA A 50 -8.90 -0.66 -9.25
C ALA A 50 -10.08 -0.19 -10.12
N GLY A 51 -11.28 -0.74 -9.89
CA GLY A 51 -12.52 -0.26 -10.53
C GLY A 51 -12.80 1.22 -10.21
N GLN A 52 -12.73 1.59 -8.94
CA GLN A 52 -12.87 3.00 -8.50
C GLN A 52 -11.81 3.92 -9.14
N LEU A 53 -10.57 3.44 -9.30
CA LEU A 53 -9.52 4.20 -9.99
C LEU A 53 -9.83 4.39 -11.47
N ALA A 54 -10.34 3.36 -12.15
CA ALA A 54 -10.76 3.44 -13.54
C ALA A 54 -11.92 4.42 -13.73
N GLU A 55 -12.92 4.39 -12.84
CA GLU A 55 -14.05 5.35 -12.86
C GLU A 55 -13.57 6.80 -12.65
N THR A 56 -12.58 7.01 -11.77
CA THR A 56 -12.12 8.36 -11.41
C THR A 56 -11.12 8.95 -12.40
N PHE A 57 -10.21 8.13 -12.94
CA PHE A 57 -9.07 8.58 -13.75
C PHE A 57 -9.11 8.10 -15.20
N GLY A 58 -10.09 7.29 -15.59
CA GLY A 58 -10.24 6.76 -16.95
C GLY A 58 -9.00 6.00 -17.42
N GLU A 59 -8.58 6.26 -18.66
CA GLU A 59 -7.41 5.63 -19.30
C GLU A 59 -6.12 5.74 -18.48
N ALA A 60 -5.95 6.81 -17.70
CA ALA A 60 -4.76 6.98 -16.86
C ALA A 60 -4.63 5.91 -15.75
N ALA A 61 -5.73 5.22 -15.40
CA ALA A 61 -5.75 4.09 -14.47
C ALA A 61 -5.74 2.72 -15.17
N GLY A 62 -5.57 2.64 -16.50
CA GLY A 62 -5.74 1.41 -17.27
C GLY A 62 -4.87 0.22 -16.81
N THR A 63 -3.69 0.49 -16.25
CA THR A 63 -2.77 -0.55 -15.72
C THR A 63 -3.12 -1.03 -14.30
N THR A 64 -3.96 -0.31 -13.57
CA THR A 64 -4.20 -0.56 -12.13
C THR A 64 -4.93 -1.89 -11.89
N THR A 65 -5.83 -2.30 -12.80
CA THR A 65 -6.52 -3.60 -12.72
C THR A 65 -5.55 -4.78 -12.81
N ALA A 66 -4.57 -4.71 -13.72
CA ALA A 66 -3.55 -5.76 -13.85
C ALA A 66 -2.65 -5.82 -12.61
N LEU A 67 -2.28 -4.66 -12.05
CA LEU A 67 -1.48 -4.59 -10.83
C LEU A 67 -2.22 -5.08 -9.59
N ALA A 68 -3.52 -4.78 -9.47
CA ALA A 68 -4.36 -5.33 -8.41
C ALA A 68 -4.38 -6.86 -8.45
N ARG A 69 -4.57 -7.45 -9.64
CA ARG A 69 -4.59 -8.91 -9.82
C ARG A 69 -3.23 -9.55 -9.49
N ARG A 70 -2.12 -8.96 -9.96
CA ARG A 70 -0.77 -9.43 -9.62
C ARG A 70 -0.48 -9.34 -8.13
N ALA A 71 -0.92 -8.27 -7.48
CA ALA A 71 -0.78 -8.13 -6.03
C ALA A 71 -1.58 -9.18 -5.25
N ASP A 72 -2.82 -9.46 -5.64
CA ASP A 72 -3.60 -10.54 -5.03
C ASP A 72 -2.94 -11.90 -5.25
N ALA A 73 -2.47 -12.18 -6.47
CA ALA A 73 -1.77 -13.42 -6.79
C ALA A 73 -0.47 -13.60 -5.99
N ALA A 74 0.29 -12.52 -5.76
CA ALA A 74 1.51 -12.58 -4.95
C ALA A 74 1.24 -12.82 -3.46
N VAL A 75 0.13 -12.30 -2.93
CA VAL A 75 -0.22 -12.46 -1.51
C VAL A 75 -0.88 -13.81 -1.21
N PHE A 76 -1.73 -14.29 -2.12
CA PHE A 76 -2.52 -15.51 -1.92
C PHE A 76 -2.03 -16.72 -2.72
N GLY A 77 -1.04 -16.53 -3.60
CA GLY A 77 -0.47 -17.59 -4.42
C GLY A 77 0.49 -18.49 -3.63
N ALA A 78 0.69 -19.71 -4.14
CA ALA A 78 1.58 -20.69 -3.52
C ALA A 78 3.07 -20.37 -3.73
N ALA A 79 3.40 -19.67 -4.82
CA ALA A 79 4.77 -19.33 -5.18
C ALA A 79 5.17 -17.95 -4.63
N HIS A 80 6.41 -17.85 -4.14
CA HIS A 80 6.98 -16.58 -3.74
C HIS A 80 7.52 -15.84 -4.97
N PRO A 81 7.19 -14.55 -5.15
CA PRO A 81 7.76 -13.74 -6.21
C PRO A 81 9.28 -13.69 -6.10
N SER A 82 9.96 -13.86 -7.22
CA SER A 82 11.39 -13.58 -7.36
C SER A 82 11.69 -12.08 -7.21
N ASP A 83 12.93 -11.72 -6.91
CA ASP A 83 13.34 -10.32 -6.80
C ASP A 83 13.18 -9.56 -8.14
N GLU A 84 13.34 -10.24 -9.28
CA GLU A 84 13.09 -9.67 -10.60
C GLU A 84 11.61 -9.34 -10.82
N GLU A 85 10.70 -10.25 -10.44
CA GLU A 85 9.26 -9.99 -10.51
C GLU A 85 8.82 -8.86 -9.59
N VAL A 86 9.43 -8.75 -8.40
CA VAL A 86 9.22 -7.63 -7.48
C VAL A 86 9.69 -6.31 -8.12
N ALA A 87 10.91 -6.29 -8.71
CA ALA A 87 11.45 -5.11 -9.37
C ALA A 87 10.57 -4.67 -10.56
N GLY A 88 10.16 -5.61 -11.40
CA GLY A 88 9.25 -5.36 -12.52
C GLY A 88 7.90 -4.83 -12.06
N PHE A 89 7.33 -5.39 -10.97
CA PHE A 89 6.09 -4.88 -10.40
C PHE A 89 6.22 -3.41 -9.94
N TRP A 90 7.33 -3.04 -9.30
CA TRP A 90 7.55 -1.65 -8.87
C TRP A 90 7.79 -0.68 -10.04
N ALA A 91 8.40 -1.13 -11.13
CA ALA A 91 8.50 -0.35 -12.36
C ALA A 91 7.11 -0.06 -12.95
N ASP A 92 6.23 -1.07 -12.98
CA ASP A 92 4.85 -0.89 -13.44
C ASP A 92 4.06 0.04 -12.52
N VAL A 93 4.24 -0.07 -11.19
CA VAL A 93 3.67 0.88 -10.22
C VAL A 93 4.12 2.30 -10.53
N ASP A 94 5.40 2.54 -10.80
CA ASP A 94 5.90 3.87 -11.14
C ASP A 94 5.30 4.41 -12.44
N GLY A 95 5.11 3.54 -13.44
CA GLY A 95 4.36 3.84 -14.65
C GLY A 95 2.93 4.29 -14.35
N SER A 96 2.19 3.52 -13.54
CA SER A 96 0.82 3.87 -13.13
C SER A 96 0.78 5.20 -12.36
N LEU A 97 1.71 5.43 -11.43
CA LEU A 97 1.79 6.68 -10.68
C LEU A 97 2.09 7.88 -11.59
N ALA A 98 2.92 7.70 -12.62
CA ALA A 98 3.19 8.73 -13.62
C ALA A 98 1.93 9.06 -14.45
N ALA A 99 1.20 8.04 -14.91
CA ALA A 99 -0.04 8.20 -15.65
C ALA A 99 -1.14 8.88 -14.80
N LEU A 100 -1.37 8.43 -13.57
CA LEU A 100 -2.32 9.08 -12.67
C LEU A 100 -1.95 10.55 -12.40
N ARG A 101 -0.65 10.84 -12.26
CA ARG A 101 -0.15 12.21 -12.04
C ARG A 101 -0.33 13.11 -13.25
N SER A 102 -0.28 12.58 -14.48
CA SER A 102 -0.41 13.38 -15.70
C SER A 102 -1.82 13.93 -15.89
N THR A 103 -2.82 13.39 -15.19
CA THR A 103 -4.19 13.95 -15.13
C THR A 103 -4.25 15.31 -14.44
N GLN A 104 -3.21 15.69 -13.69
CA GLN A 104 -3.19 16.92 -12.89
C GLN A 104 -2.38 18.03 -13.54
N GLY A 105 -2.88 19.26 -13.47
CA GLY A 105 -2.11 20.47 -13.75
C GLY A 105 -0.98 20.71 -12.73
N PHE A 106 -0.12 21.70 -12.98
CA PHE A 106 1.05 22.01 -12.14
C PHE A 106 0.71 22.12 -10.64
N TRP A 107 -0.32 22.89 -10.31
CA TRP A 107 -0.74 23.09 -8.92
C TRP A 107 -1.32 21.83 -8.27
N GLY A 108 -2.05 21.00 -9.02
CA GLY A 108 -2.55 19.71 -8.54
C GLY A 108 -1.41 18.77 -8.15
N ARG A 109 -0.35 18.72 -8.98
CA ARG A 109 0.85 17.92 -8.69
C ARG A 109 1.57 18.38 -7.42
N GLN A 110 1.72 19.69 -7.23
CA GLN A 110 2.35 20.24 -6.02
C GLN A 110 1.50 19.98 -4.77
N LYS A 111 0.18 20.15 -4.85
CA LYS A 111 -0.75 19.82 -3.76
C LYS A 111 -0.66 18.34 -3.36
N ALA A 112 -0.65 17.42 -4.33
CA ALA A 112 -0.52 15.99 -4.06
C ALA A 112 0.84 15.63 -3.42
N ARG A 113 1.93 16.22 -3.92
CA ARG A 113 3.29 16.00 -3.38
C ARG A 113 3.38 16.33 -1.89
N PHE A 114 2.73 17.41 -1.46
CA PHE A 114 2.77 17.87 -0.06
C PHE A 114 1.52 17.54 0.76
N SER A 115 0.54 16.83 0.19
CA SER A 115 -0.67 16.37 0.90
C SER A 115 -0.33 15.39 2.03
N PRO A 116 -0.83 15.56 3.25
CA PRO A 116 -0.70 14.57 4.32
C PRO A 116 -1.80 13.50 4.31
N ARG A 117 -2.80 13.59 3.41
CA ARG A 117 -4.03 12.79 3.46
C ARG A 117 -3.76 11.29 3.55
N SER A 118 -2.89 10.75 2.70
CA SER A 118 -2.61 9.32 2.71
C SER A 118 -1.88 8.85 3.98
N LEU A 119 -1.02 9.70 4.55
CA LEU A 119 -0.33 9.41 5.82
C LEU A 119 -1.33 9.40 7.00
N LEU A 120 -2.28 10.33 7.00
CA LEU A 120 -3.32 10.41 8.03
C LEU A 120 -4.31 9.24 7.95
N ALA A 121 -4.70 8.86 6.72
CA ALA A 121 -5.59 7.72 6.49
C ALA A 121 -4.98 6.42 7.04
N GLU A 122 -3.70 6.18 6.77
CA GLU A 122 -2.97 4.99 7.24
C GLU A 122 -2.71 5.02 8.75
N GLY A 123 -2.40 6.21 9.31
CA GLY A 123 -2.21 6.40 10.75
C GLY A 123 -3.46 6.10 11.58
N ARG A 124 -4.67 6.32 11.05
CA ARG A 124 -5.94 5.97 11.72
C ARG A 124 -6.14 4.47 11.85
N THR A 125 -5.56 3.66 10.96
CA THR A 125 -5.63 2.19 10.99
C THR A 125 -4.58 1.57 11.94
N ALA A 126 -3.47 2.27 12.18
CA ALA A 126 -2.34 1.80 12.98
C ALA A 126 -2.57 1.50 14.49
N PRO A 127 -3.38 2.25 15.27
CA PRO A 127 -3.51 2.01 16.72
C PRO A 127 -4.12 0.63 17.06
N PHE A 128 -4.93 0.08 16.15
CA PHE A 128 -5.52 -1.25 16.32
C PHE A 128 -4.47 -2.37 16.32
N ILE A 129 -3.52 -2.35 15.38
CA ILE A 129 -2.46 -3.37 15.25
C ILE A 129 -1.47 -3.33 16.42
N ARG A 130 -1.10 -2.12 16.89
CA ARG A 130 -0.25 -1.97 18.09
C ARG A 130 -0.93 -2.54 19.34
N ARG A 131 -2.24 -2.35 19.50
CA ARG A 131 -3.00 -2.88 20.63
C ARG A 131 -3.09 -4.42 20.59
N ILE A 132 -3.29 -5.02 19.41
CA ILE A 132 -3.28 -6.49 19.24
C ILE A 132 -1.90 -7.08 19.57
N ARG A 133 -0.81 -6.50 19.05
CA ARG A 133 0.56 -6.97 19.35
C ARG A 133 0.89 -6.86 20.84
N ALA A 134 0.47 -5.78 21.50
CA ALA A 134 0.63 -5.61 22.95
C ALA A 134 -0.18 -6.63 23.76
N LEU A 135 -1.38 -6.98 23.31
CA LEU A 135 -2.22 -8.02 23.95
C LEU A 135 -1.63 -9.42 23.77
N GLY A 136 -1.16 -9.77 22.56
CA GLY A 136 -0.50 -11.05 22.30
C GLY A 136 0.77 -11.24 23.14
N ALA A 137 1.59 -10.20 23.27
CA ALA A 137 2.79 -10.22 24.12
C ALA A 137 2.45 -10.45 25.61
N ARG A 138 1.34 -9.89 26.11
CA ARG A 138 0.88 -10.11 27.49
C ARG A 138 0.34 -11.53 27.73
N VAL A 139 -0.36 -12.10 26.75
CA VAL A 139 -0.87 -13.48 26.85
C VAL A 139 0.27 -14.50 26.86
N LEU A 140 1.30 -14.30 26.02
CA LEU A 140 2.51 -15.13 26.02
C LEU A 140 3.31 -15.00 27.32
N ALA A 141 3.40 -13.79 27.89
CA ALA A 141 4.06 -13.57 29.18
C ALA A 141 3.34 -14.27 30.36
N ARG A 142 2.01 -14.43 30.29
CA ARG A 142 1.21 -15.14 31.31
C ARG A 142 1.29 -16.66 31.23
N ARG A 143 1.76 -17.23 30.12
CA ARG A 143 1.82 -18.69 29.90
C ARG A 143 3.14 -19.35 30.29
N ARG A 144 4.09 -18.63 30.89
CA ARG A 144 5.28 -19.28 31.47
C ARG A 144 4.83 -20.14 32.66
N PRO A 145 4.98 -21.48 32.62
CA PRO A 145 4.76 -22.28 33.82
C PRO A 145 5.83 -21.85 34.84
N GLY A 146 5.40 -21.61 36.08
CA GLY A 146 6.33 -21.37 37.18
C GLY A 146 7.28 -22.57 37.29
N PRO A 147 8.55 -22.36 37.71
CA PRO A 147 9.45 -23.48 37.96
C PRO A 147 8.79 -24.36 39.02
N GLY A 148 8.41 -25.58 38.63
CA GLY A 148 7.99 -26.60 39.57
C GLY A 148 9.15 -26.98 40.47
N ALA A 149 8.94 -26.84 41.77
CA ALA A 149 9.63 -27.55 42.84
C ALA A 149 8.61 -27.76 43.96
#